data_AF-A0A524CYJ3-F1
#
_entry.id   AF-A0A524CYJ3-F1
#
_cell.length_a   1.000
_cell.length_b   1.000
_cell.length_c   1.000
_cell.angle_alpha   90.00
_cell.angle_beta   90.00
_cell.angle_gamma   90.00
#
_symmetry.space_group_name_H-M   'P 1'
#
loop_
_entity.id
_entity.type
_entity.pdbx_description
1 polymer ?
#
loop_
_entity_poly.entity_id
_entity_poly.type
_entity_poly.pdbx_seq_one_letter_code
_entity_poly.pdbx_strand_id
1 'polypeptide(L)'
;MSPKEETKIDITQEVFKEPIEVIKKLTANINIEYTKVIQTYVMENRILELILLKNGSSYFKGKIVWIGNRKDDSQGTVFCVDTKSELKKINPTAENTEDIVLDKKKGVILISTESKAKCSVCGKDIEIFDEVLGCPLCGAKAHKDHILDWIKMKHNCPVCKKSLDISSTGQIIVD
;
A
#
# COMPACT_ATOMS: atom_id res chain seq x y z
N MET A 1 -20.45 -20.52 -18.87
CA MET A 1 -19.71 -19.70 -17.88
C MET A 1 -19.33 -20.60 -16.72
N SER A 2 -18.06 -20.61 -16.31
CA SER A 2 -17.54 -21.58 -15.35
C SER A 2 -17.78 -21.10 -13.91
N PRO A 3 -18.20 -21.94 -12.93
CA PRO A 3 -18.60 -21.53 -11.58
C PRO A 3 -17.51 -20.86 -10.70
N LYS A 4 -16.32 -20.59 -11.24
CA LYS A 4 -15.14 -20.15 -10.49
C LYS A 4 -15.02 -18.62 -10.36
N GLU A 5 -15.81 -17.83 -11.09
CA GLU A 5 -15.69 -16.36 -11.10
C GLU A 5 -16.54 -15.63 -10.05
N GLU A 6 -17.59 -16.26 -9.52
CA GLU A 6 -18.55 -15.57 -8.60
C GLU A 6 -18.01 -15.29 -7.18
N THR A 7 -16.86 -15.87 -6.79
CA THR A 7 -16.28 -15.70 -5.45
C THR A 7 -15.18 -14.66 -5.37
N LYS A 8 -14.73 -14.15 -6.51
CA LYS A 8 -13.66 -13.16 -6.61
C LYS A 8 -14.25 -11.76 -6.76
N ILE A 9 -13.77 -10.83 -5.95
CA ILE A 9 -14.23 -9.45 -5.94
C ILE A 9 -13.02 -8.55 -6.08
N ASP A 10 -13.00 -7.73 -7.12
CA ASP A 10 -12.01 -6.66 -7.25
C ASP A 10 -12.24 -5.61 -6.16
N ILE A 11 -11.19 -5.29 -5.42
CA ILE A 11 -11.17 -4.28 -4.35
C ILE A 11 -10.06 -3.23 -4.56
N THR A 12 -9.49 -3.17 -5.77
CA THR A 12 -8.32 -2.35 -6.10
C THR A 12 -8.57 -0.88 -5.80
N GLN A 13 -9.73 -0.35 -6.22
CA GLN A 13 -10.06 1.06 -6.04
C GLN A 13 -10.28 1.42 -4.57
N GLU A 14 -10.93 0.53 -3.80
CA GLU A 14 -11.13 0.73 -2.37
C GLU A 14 -9.79 0.77 -1.61
N VAL A 15 -8.84 -0.09 -1.99
CA VAL A 15 -7.50 -0.11 -1.39
C VAL A 15 -6.72 1.18 -1.69
N PHE A 16 -6.79 1.69 -2.92
CA PHE A 16 -6.11 2.92 -3.30
C PHE A 16 -6.76 4.18 -2.72
N LYS A 17 -8.02 4.11 -2.29
CA LYS A 17 -8.74 5.24 -1.72
C LYS A 17 -8.43 5.43 -0.24
N GLU A 18 -8.93 4.53 0.62
CA GLU A 18 -8.75 4.63 2.07
C GLU A 18 -9.18 3.35 2.82
N PRO A 19 -8.65 3.10 4.04
CA PRO A 19 -8.89 1.85 4.77
C PRO A 19 -10.37 1.56 5.08
N ILE A 20 -11.18 2.59 5.34
CA ILE A 20 -12.60 2.38 5.66
C ILE A 20 -13.38 1.80 4.47
N GLU A 21 -13.00 2.14 3.25
CA GLU A 21 -13.65 1.62 2.04
C GLU A 21 -13.32 0.13 1.87
N VAL A 22 -12.07 -0.26 2.17
CA VAL A 22 -11.66 -1.67 2.23
C VAL A 22 -12.47 -2.43 3.28
N ILE A 23 -12.61 -1.87 4.49
CA ILE A 23 -13.37 -2.50 5.58
C ILE A 23 -14.86 -2.68 5.22
N LYS A 24 -15.49 -1.67 4.60
CA LYS A 24 -16.88 -1.78 4.09
C LYS A 24 -16.99 -2.90 3.05
N LYS A 25 -16.03 -2.98 2.13
CA LYS A 25 -16.05 -4.01 1.08
C LYS A 25 -15.83 -5.42 1.65
N LEU A 26 -14.94 -5.57 2.64
CA LEU A 26 -14.70 -6.83 3.33
C LEU A 26 -15.93 -7.27 4.13
N THR A 27 -16.49 -6.40 4.98
CA THR A 27 -17.67 -6.73 5.83
C THR A 27 -18.92 -7.04 5.02
N ALA A 28 -19.09 -6.46 3.84
CA ALA A 28 -20.20 -6.78 2.95
C ALA A 28 -20.11 -8.20 2.34
N ASN A 29 -18.93 -8.83 2.37
CA ASN A 29 -18.66 -10.08 1.66
C ASN A 29 -18.11 -11.22 2.55
N ILE A 30 -17.57 -10.90 3.72
CA ILE A 30 -16.96 -11.83 4.66
C ILE A 30 -17.25 -11.35 6.09
N ASN A 31 -17.56 -12.29 6.99
CA ASN A 31 -17.77 -12.00 8.41
C ASN A 31 -16.43 -11.77 9.15
N ILE A 32 -15.85 -10.58 8.98
CA ILE A 32 -14.64 -10.16 9.70
C ILE A 32 -15.00 -9.45 11.00
N GLU A 33 -14.21 -9.68 12.04
CA GLU A 33 -14.30 -8.99 13.33
C GLU A 33 -13.08 -8.07 13.48
N TYR A 34 -13.33 -6.81 13.82
CA TYR A 34 -12.28 -5.83 13.98
C TYR A 34 -12.62 -4.77 15.02
N THR A 35 -11.59 -4.24 15.67
CA THR A 35 -11.66 -3.04 16.50
C THR A 35 -11.02 -1.86 15.77
N LYS A 36 -11.71 -0.72 15.74
CA LYS A 36 -11.14 0.54 15.23
C LYS A 36 -10.34 1.23 16.34
N VAL A 37 -9.06 1.49 16.08
CA VAL A 37 -8.17 2.27 16.95
C VAL A 37 -7.60 3.44 16.14
N ILE A 38 -8.09 4.65 16.40
CA ILE A 38 -7.71 5.88 15.68
C ILE A 38 -7.95 5.73 14.16
N GLN A 39 -6.89 5.53 13.38
CA GLN A 39 -6.88 5.39 11.92
C GLN A 39 -6.56 3.95 11.47
N THR A 40 -6.66 2.99 12.39
CA THR A 40 -6.35 1.58 12.13
C THR A 40 -7.52 0.69 12.51
N TYR A 41 -7.66 -0.42 11.78
CA TYR A 41 -8.66 -1.46 11.98
C TYR A 41 -7.90 -2.75 12.30
N VAL A 42 -7.92 -3.16 13.57
CA VAL A 42 -7.20 -4.35 14.06
C VAL A 42 -8.09 -5.57 13.90
N MET A 43 -7.62 -6.59 13.21
CA MET A 43 -8.36 -7.82 12.93
C MET A 43 -8.36 -8.73 14.17
N GLU A 44 -9.53 -9.01 14.73
CA GLU A 44 -9.68 -9.79 15.97
C GLU A 44 -9.60 -11.30 15.68
N ASN A 45 -10.42 -11.77 14.74
CA ASN A 45 -10.50 -13.19 14.41
C ASN A 45 -9.41 -13.68 13.43
N ARG A 46 -8.60 -12.76 12.86
CA ARG A 46 -7.45 -13.01 11.95
C ARG A 46 -7.73 -14.10 10.90
N ILE A 47 -8.93 -14.05 10.32
CA ILE A 47 -9.36 -15.00 9.29
C ILE A 47 -8.85 -14.64 7.90
N LEU A 48 -8.46 -13.37 7.69
CA LEU A 48 -7.98 -12.89 6.41
C LEU A 48 -6.48 -13.19 6.23
N GLU A 49 -6.18 -13.75 5.07
CA GLU A 49 -4.81 -13.94 4.59
C GLU A 49 -4.54 -13.01 3.41
N LEU A 50 -3.29 -12.56 3.28
CA LEU A 50 -2.83 -11.78 2.15
C LEU A 50 -1.73 -12.55 1.43
N ILE A 51 -1.84 -12.64 0.11
CA ILE A 51 -0.87 -13.29 -0.76
C ILE A 51 -0.45 -12.30 -1.85
N LEU A 52 0.86 -12.12 -2.02
CA LEU A 52 1.40 -11.35 -3.13
C LEU A 52 1.80 -12.29 -4.27
N LEU A 53 1.41 -11.91 -5.48
CA LEU A 53 1.68 -12.62 -6.72
C LEU A 53 2.58 -11.76 -7.61
N LYS A 54 3.60 -12.36 -8.21
CA LYS A 54 4.40 -11.75 -9.29
C LYS A 54 4.36 -12.69 -10.48
N ASN A 55 3.87 -12.21 -11.63
CA ASN A 55 3.64 -13.04 -12.82
C ASN A 55 2.82 -14.31 -12.51
N GLY A 56 1.77 -14.17 -11.69
CA GLY A 56 0.87 -15.26 -11.29
C GLY A 56 1.42 -16.24 -10.24
N SER A 57 2.68 -16.11 -9.84
CA SER A 57 3.31 -16.97 -8.83
C SER A 57 3.36 -16.29 -7.47
N SER A 58 2.92 -16.99 -6.41
CA SER A 58 2.97 -16.47 -5.05
C SER A 58 4.39 -16.45 -4.51
N TYR A 59 4.83 -15.31 -3.99
CA TYR A 59 6.17 -15.17 -3.38
C TYR A 59 6.11 -14.67 -1.93
N PHE A 60 4.95 -14.22 -1.47
CA PHE A 60 4.72 -13.77 -0.11
C PHE A 60 3.32 -14.16 0.35
N LYS A 61 3.20 -14.53 1.63
CA LYS A 61 1.94 -14.88 2.26
C LYS A 61 1.99 -14.62 3.77
N GLY A 62 0.89 -14.15 4.34
CA GLY A 62 0.71 -14.09 5.79
C GLY A 62 -0.68 -13.63 6.19
N LYS A 63 -0.94 -13.58 7.50
CA LYS A 63 -2.24 -13.18 8.05
C LYS A 63 -2.34 -11.67 8.22
N ILE A 64 -3.46 -11.08 7.81
CA ILE A 64 -3.70 -9.66 8.03
C ILE A 64 -3.99 -9.43 9.52
N VAL A 65 -3.19 -8.57 10.15
CA VAL A 65 -3.32 -8.21 11.57
C VAL A 65 -4.03 -6.87 11.72
N TRP A 66 -3.74 -5.91 10.84
CA TRP A 66 -4.46 -4.64 10.80
C TRP A 66 -4.42 -4.01 9.41
N ILE A 67 -5.39 -3.13 9.17
CA ILE A 67 -5.52 -2.32 7.96
C ILE A 67 -5.58 -0.85 8.42
N GLY A 68 -4.82 0.05 7.82
CA GLY A 68 -4.75 1.43 8.29
C GLY A 68 -4.22 2.44 7.29
N ASN A 69 -4.24 3.71 7.67
CA ASN A 69 -3.79 4.81 6.83
C ASN A 69 -2.27 4.75 6.57
N ARG A 70 -1.84 5.40 5.49
CA ARG A 70 -0.42 5.66 5.26
C ARG A 70 0.12 6.65 6.28
N LYS A 71 1.40 6.51 6.64
CA LYS A 71 2.05 7.38 7.64
C LYS A 71 2.21 8.83 7.19
N ASP A 72 2.22 9.06 5.88
CA ASP A 72 2.36 10.39 5.28
C ASP A 72 1.01 11.07 5.04
N ASP A 73 -0.07 10.51 5.62
CA ASP A 73 -1.47 10.94 5.44
C ASP A 73 -1.93 11.00 3.97
N SER A 74 -1.16 10.42 3.04
CA SER A 74 -1.57 10.31 1.65
C SER A 74 -2.70 9.27 1.51
N GLN A 75 -3.49 9.42 0.45
CA GLN A 75 -4.57 8.50 0.12
C GLN A 75 -4.05 7.06 -0.06
N GLY A 76 -4.86 6.09 0.34
CA GLY A 76 -4.55 4.67 0.21
C GLY A 76 -4.49 3.92 1.53
N THR A 77 -4.21 2.63 1.42
CA THR A 77 -4.30 1.67 2.52
C THR A 77 -2.98 0.95 2.75
N VAL A 78 -2.60 0.79 4.01
CA VAL A 78 -1.50 -0.05 4.44
C VAL A 78 -2.07 -1.32 5.08
N PHE A 79 -1.57 -2.47 4.65
CA PHE A 79 -1.82 -3.74 5.29
C PHE A 79 -0.63 -4.11 6.16
N CYS A 80 -0.89 -4.54 7.39
CA CYS A 80 0.11 -5.23 8.20
C CYS A 80 -0.18 -6.71 8.23
N VAL A 81 0.84 -7.48 7.87
CA VAL A 81 0.76 -8.91 7.67
C VAL A 81 1.77 -9.62 8.56
N ASP A 82 1.29 -10.59 9.31
CA ASP A 82 2.10 -11.49 10.14
C ASP A 82 2.47 -12.74 9.33
N THR A 83 3.76 -12.93 9.07
CA THR A 83 4.31 -14.10 8.36
C THR A 83 4.71 -15.23 9.30
N LYS A 84 4.38 -15.13 10.60
CA LYS A 84 4.90 -15.93 11.73
C LYS A 84 6.34 -15.62 12.13
N SER A 85 7.16 -15.13 11.20
CA SER A 85 8.55 -14.73 11.48
C SER A 85 8.65 -13.24 11.84
N GLU A 86 7.86 -12.40 11.19
CA GLU A 86 7.89 -10.95 11.37
C GLU A 86 6.57 -10.30 10.95
N LEU A 87 6.39 -9.04 11.35
CA LEU A 87 5.33 -8.18 10.83
C LEU A 87 5.85 -7.39 9.63
N LYS A 88 5.20 -7.54 8.48
CA LYS A 88 5.49 -6.77 7.27
C LYS A 88 4.37 -5.78 6.98
N LYS A 89 4.75 -4.57 6.58
CA LYS A 89 3.84 -3.57 6.04
C LYS A 89 3.86 -3.65 4.52
N ILE A 90 2.69 -3.60 3.92
CA ILE A 90 2.46 -3.65 2.48
C ILE A 90 1.68 -2.41 2.12
N ASN A 91 2.17 -1.68 1.12
CA ASN A 91 1.56 -0.43 0.67
C ASN A 91 1.22 -0.51 -0.82
N PRO A 92 0.04 -1.08 -1.17
CA PRO A 92 -0.41 -1.12 -2.55
C PRO A 92 -0.68 0.29 -3.08
N THR A 93 -0.20 0.54 -4.28
CA THR A 93 -0.31 1.80 -5.01
C THR A 93 -0.55 1.49 -6.48
N ALA A 94 -1.02 2.48 -7.25
CA ALA A 94 -1.15 2.33 -8.70
C ALA A 94 0.20 2.07 -9.39
N GLU A 95 1.30 2.43 -8.73
CA GLU A 95 2.66 2.30 -9.24
C GLU A 95 3.32 0.94 -8.98
N ASN A 96 2.84 0.17 -8.00
CA ASN A 96 3.45 -1.11 -7.60
C ASN A 96 2.46 -2.31 -7.64
N THR A 97 1.22 -2.06 -8.08
CA THR A 97 0.12 -3.03 -8.08
C THR A 97 -0.61 -3.03 -9.41
N GLU A 98 -0.91 -4.23 -9.91
CA GLU A 98 -1.75 -4.44 -11.09
C GLU A 98 -3.22 -4.51 -10.68
N ASP A 99 -3.58 -5.48 -9.83
CA ASP A 99 -4.93 -5.68 -9.30
C ASP A 99 -4.92 -6.27 -7.89
N ILE A 100 -6.04 -6.09 -7.19
CA ILE A 100 -6.27 -6.63 -5.85
C ILE A 100 -7.63 -7.30 -5.81
N VAL A 101 -7.62 -8.60 -5.50
CA VAL A 101 -8.81 -9.45 -5.53
C VAL A 101 -9.04 -10.10 -4.18
N LEU A 102 -10.25 -9.94 -3.66
CA LEU A 102 -10.76 -10.70 -2.53
C LEU A 102 -11.38 -12.02 -3.02
N ASP A 103 -10.80 -13.16 -2.64
CA ASP A 103 -11.46 -14.46 -2.72
C ASP A 103 -12.30 -14.68 -1.46
N LYS A 104 -13.59 -14.34 -1.54
CA LYS A 104 -14.51 -14.36 -0.39
C LYS A 104 -14.74 -15.75 0.18
N LYS A 105 -14.56 -16.79 -0.65
CA LYS A 105 -14.72 -18.19 -0.22
C LYS A 105 -13.54 -18.65 0.62
N LYS A 106 -12.33 -18.15 0.31
CA LYS A 106 -11.11 -18.53 1.02
C LYS A 106 -10.70 -17.56 2.13
N GLY A 107 -11.27 -16.35 2.15
CA GLY A 107 -10.80 -15.30 3.05
C GLY A 107 -9.41 -14.80 2.68
N VAL A 108 -9.10 -14.72 1.38
CA VAL A 108 -7.76 -14.36 0.89
C VAL A 108 -7.84 -13.08 0.08
N ILE A 109 -6.95 -12.13 0.34
CA ILE A 109 -6.66 -10.99 -0.51
C ILE A 109 -5.43 -11.33 -1.36
N LEU A 110 -5.63 -11.40 -2.67
CA LEU A 110 -4.59 -11.59 -3.67
C LEU A 110 -4.20 -10.23 -4.21
N ILE A 111 -2.91 -9.90 -4.18
CA ILE A 111 -2.36 -8.68 -4.78
C ILE A 111 -1.39 -9.10 -5.87
N SER A 112 -1.71 -8.77 -7.12
CA SER A 112 -0.76 -8.92 -8.22
C SER A 112 0.14 -7.69 -8.25
N THR A 113 1.43 -7.89 -8.00
CA THR A 113 2.41 -6.81 -7.90
C THR A 113 3.10 -6.58 -9.24
N GLU A 114 3.26 -5.33 -9.62
CA GLU A 114 3.96 -4.91 -10.84
C GLU A 114 4.62 -3.55 -10.60
N SER A 115 5.86 -3.37 -11.04
CA SER A 115 6.57 -2.10 -10.88
C SER A 115 6.41 -1.20 -12.10
N LYS A 116 5.52 -0.21 -12.00
CA LYS A 116 5.20 0.77 -13.06
C LYS A 116 5.92 2.10 -12.90
N ALA A 117 6.53 2.35 -11.73
CA ALA A 117 7.29 3.56 -11.46
C ALA A 117 8.72 3.26 -11.02
N LYS A 118 9.60 4.22 -11.32
CA LYS A 118 10.99 4.23 -10.89
C LYS A 118 11.23 5.37 -9.92
N CYS A 119 12.10 5.15 -8.96
CA CYS A 119 12.57 6.17 -8.05
C CYS A 119 13.28 7.28 -8.82
N SER A 120 12.79 8.51 -8.69
CA SER A 120 13.35 9.69 -9.38
C SER A 120 14.77 10.08 -8.95
N VAL A 121 15.32 9.43 -7.92
CA VAL A 121 16.68 9.67 -7.42
C VAL A 121 17.64 8.55 -7.85
N CYS A 122 17.33 7.28 -7.56
CA CYS A 122 18.23 6.16 -7.84
C CYS A 122 17.94 5.40 -9.16
N GLY A 123 16.79 5.66 -9.80
CA GLY A 123 16.38 5.01 -11.05
C GLY A 123 15.95 3.55 -10.93
N LYS A 124 15.94 2.96 -9.73
CA LYS A 124 15.44 1.61 -9.47
C LYS A 124 13.92 1.60 -9.35
N ASP A 125 13.33 0.43 -9.57
CA ASP A 125 11.89 0.20 -9.48
C ASP A 125 11.36 0.48 -8.06
N ILE A 126 10.10 0.91 -7.99
CA ILE A 126 9.34 1.08 -6.75
C ILE A 126 8.51 -0.19 -6.54
N GLU A 127 8.84 -0.97 -5.53
CA GLU A 127 8.20 -2.25 -5.24
C GLU A 127 7.16 -2.12 -4.09
N ILE A 128 6.40 -3.18 -3.86
CA ILE A 128 5.26 -3.22 -2.92
C ILE A 128 5.63 -3.01 -1.43
N PHE A 129 6.88 -3.27 -1.07
CA PHE A 129 7.39 -3.14 0.31
C PHE A 129 8.12 -1.80 0.55
N ASP A 130 8.28 -0.99 -0.49
CA ASP A 130 9.02 0.26 -0.38
C ASP A 130 8.22 1.33 0.35
N GLU A 131 8.88 2.08 1.24
CA GLU A 131 8.36 3.37 1.68
C GLU A 131 8.67 4.42 0.60
N VAL A 132 7.63 5.08 0.09
CA VAL A 132 7.71 6.00 -1.03
C VAL A 132 7.16 7.36 -0.61
N LEU A 133 7.84 8.43 -1.01
CA LEU A 133 7.30 9.79 -0.93
C LEU A 133 7.17 10.38 -2.33
N GLY A 134 6.20 11.27 -2.48
CA GLY A 134 5.97 12.02 -3.72
C GLY A 134 6.24 13.50 -3.52
N CYS A 135 6.77 14.15 -4.54
CA CYS A 135 6.78 15.62 -4.58
C CYS A 135 5.33 16.13 -4.57
N PRO A 136 4.95 17.04 -3.65
CA PRO A 136 3.58 17.55 -3.56
C PRO A 136 3.17 18.40 -4.78
N LEU A 137 4.13 18.87 -5.58
CA LEU A 137 3.90 19.78 -6.71
C LEU A 137 3.80 19.06 -8.06
N CYS A 138 4.55 17.98 -8.26
CA CYS A 138 4.59 17.27 -9.55
C CYS A 138 4.30 15.76 -9.44
N GLY A 139 4.10 15.24 -8.22
CA GLY A 139 3.80 13.83 -7.98
C GLY A 139 4.99 12.88 -8.16
N ALA A 140 6.17 13.36 -8.58
CA ALA A 140 7.35 12.52 -8.79
C ALA A 140 7.66 11.68 -7.55
N LYS A 141 7.70 10.36 -7.72
CA LYS A 141 7.89 9.38 -6.66
C LYS A 141 9.37 9.02 -6.48
N ALA A 142 9.75 8.72 -5.26
CA ALA A 142 11.06 8.18 -4.93
C ALA A 142 10.98 7.41 -3.62
N HIS A 143 11.91 6.47 -3.43
CA HIS A 143 12.14 5.86 -2.12
C HIS A 143 12.34 6.97 -1.10
N LYS A 144 11.65 6.83 0.03
CA LYS A 144 11.58 7.85 1.08
C LYS A 144 12.96 8.36 1.49
N ASP A 145 13.90 7.45 1.77
CA ASP A 145 15.23 7.86 2.23
C ASP A 145 15.99 8.64 1.14
N HIS A 146 15.93 8.17 -0.12
CA HIS A 146 16.61 8.83 -1.23
C HIS A 146 16.11 10.26 -1.50
N ILE A 147 14.80 10.50 -1.43
CA ILE A 147 14.25 11.84 -1.67
C ILE A 147 14.46 12.78 -0.50
N LEU A 148 14.39 12.28 0.75
CA LEU A 148 14.69 13.09 1.92
C LEU A 148 16.16 13.53 1.92
N ASP A 149 17.09 12.62 1.62
CA ASP A 149 18.51 12.97 1.53
C ASP A 149 18.79 13.95 0.38
N TRP A 150 18.12 13.77 -0.76
CA TRP A 150 18.20 14.73 -1.86
C TRP A 150 17.74 16.13 -1.46
N ILE A 151 16.57 16.24 -0.83
CA ILE A 151 16.01 17.54 -0.42
C ILE A 151 16.89 18.21 0.63
N LYS A 152 17.42 17.48 1.61
CA LYS A 152 18.39 18.02 2.59
C LYS A 152 19.64 18.61 1.93
N MET A 153 20.07 18.05 0.79
CA MET A 153 21.28 18.48 0.09
C MET A 153 21.04 19.56 -0.97
N LYS A 154 19.87 19.55 -1.62
CA LYS A 154 19.59 20.35 -2.83
C LYS A 154 18.42 21.31 -2.67
N HIS A 155 17.61 21.17 -1.62
CA HIS A 155 16.41 21.97 -1.32
C HIS A 155 15.44 22.10 -2.51
N ASN A 156 15.35 21.07 -3.36
CA ASN A 156 14.46 21.08 -4.52
C ASN A 156 14.02 19.67 -4.95
N CYS A 157 12.96 19.62 -5.74
CA CYS A 157 12.54 18.38 -6.40
C CYS A 157 13.55 17.96 -7.48
N PRO A 158 14.00 16.69 -7.53
CA PRO A 158 14.91 16.20 -8.58
C PRO A 158 14.30 16.28 -9.98
N VAL A 159 12.97 16.32 -10.11
CA VAL A 159 12.24 16.35 -11.37
C VAL A 159 11.82 17.76 -11.76
N CYS A 160 10.90 18.39 -11.01
CA CYS A 160 10.35 19.70 -11.39
C CYS A 160 11.19 20.90 -10.93
N LYS A 161 12.28 20.67 -10.18
CA LYS A 161 13.24 21.67 -9.68
C LYS A 161 12.66 22.76 -8.77
N LYS A 162 11.38 22.70 -8.40
CA LYS A 162 10.75 23.61 -7.43
C LYS A 162 11.34 23.41 -6.03
N SER A 163 11.40 24.50 -5.25
CA SER A 163 11.90 24.50 -3.88
C SER A 163 11.06 23.57 -3.02
N LEU A 164 11.73 22.79 -2.18
CA LEU A 164 11.11 21.89 -1.22
C LEU A 164 11.94 21.91 0.06
N ASP A 165 11.24 21.75 1.18
CA ASP A 165 11.86 21.54 2.49
C ASP A 165 11.23 20.34 3.20
N ILE A 166 11.83 19.93 4.32
CA ILE A 166 11.36 18.81 5.15
C ILE A 166 10.88 19.37 6.49
N SER A 167 9.62 19.12 6.82
CA SER A 167 9.06 19.50 8.12
C SER A 167 9.78 18.78 9.27
N SER A 168 9.61 19.28 10.49
CA SER A 168 10.09 18.60 11.71
C SER A 168 9.53 17.18 11.88
N THR A 169 8.43 16.85 11.19
CA THR A 169 7.80 15.52 11.17
C THR A 169 8.25 14.63 10.01
N GLY A 170 9.17 15.11 9.16
CA GLY A 170 9.71 14.35 8.02
C GLY A 170 8.83 14.36 6.77
N GLN A 171 7.87 15.29 6.67
CA GLN A 171 7.04 15.48 5.49
C GLN A 171 7.67 16.47 4.53
N ILE A 172 7.49 16.26 3.23
CA ILE A 172 7.96 17.20 2.19
C ILE A 172 6.96 18.35 2.10
N ILE A 173 7.45 19.57 2.33
CA ILE A 173 6.68 20.80 2.20
C ILE A 173 7.23 21.66 1.05
N VAL A 174 6.38 22.54 0.55
CA VAL A 174 6.80 23.56 -0.42
C VAL A 174 7.34 24.74 0.39
N ASP A 175 8.57 25.12 0.06
CA ASP A 175 9.24 26.32 0.55
C ASP A 175 8.74 27.56 -0.22
#